data_AF-A0A968VW17-F1
#
_entry.id   AF-A0A968VW17-F1
#
_cell.length_a   1.000
_cell.length_b   1.000
_cell.length_c   1.000
_cell.angle_alpha   90.00
_cell.angle_beta   90.00
_cell.angle_gamma   90.00
#
_symmetry.space_group_name_H-M   'P 1'
#
loop_
_entity.id
_entity.type
_entity.pdbx_description
1 polymer ?
#
loop_
_entity_poly.entity_id
_entity_poly.type
_entity_poly.pdbx_seq_one_letter_code
_entity_poly.pdbx_strand_id
1 'polypeptide(L)'
;MHLIILVLLTMCTCAFGQCHRFMFYNAENLFDTINDPCTNDDEFTPGGDKHWTEFRYQQKLTNLIKVFMACGQDGPPELIGLCEIENKKVLHDLCNHALFSRFKYEMVHYDSPDRRGIDVALLYSPASFRVLQSRPVHVAGKVGFLTRDILYVKGILNQNRDTAHLLICHFPSRWGGVASSEPRRKAVSKVLQAVIDSIYKSDLVPGIIIAGDFNDGPKDASIFNITATYNMVNLSNQWVTNNYYTHYYKGAWYMFDQVLVSRPVLAASNCNPTPRMNIYWSPFW
;
A
#
# COMPACT_ATOMS: atom_id res chain seq x y z
N MET A 1 19.83 0.84 -11.62
CA MET A 1 18.88 1.96 -11.77
C MET A 1 17.49 1.39 -11.57
N HIS A 2 16.96 1.46 -10.35
CA HIS A 2 15.60 1.00 -10.04
C HIS A 2 14.66 2.16 -10.31
N LEU A 3 13.80 2.03 -11.32
CA LEU A 3 12.74 3.00 -11.54
C LEU A 3 11.59 2.62 -10.63
N ILE A 4 11.23 3.57 -9.78
CA ILE A 4 10.11 3.46 -8.86
C ILE A 4 9.01 4.31 -9.44
N ILE A 5 7.84 3.71 -9.56
CA ILE A 5 6.71 4.43 -10.12
C ILE A 5 5.54 4.35 -9.17
N LEU A 6 5.07 5.55 -8.85
CA LEU A 6 4.02 5.83 -7.89
C LEU A 6 2.64 5.44 -8.43
N VAL A 7 1.80 4.97 -7.52
CA VAL A 7 0.39 4.72 -7.74
C VAL A 7 -0.43 5.72 -6.93
N LEU A 8 -0.96 6.76 -7.58
CA LEU A 8 -1.84 7.76 -6.96
C LEU A 8 -3.30 7.49 -7.35
N LEU A 9 -4.15 7.42 -6.34
CA LEU A 9 -5.59 7.31 -6.52
C LEU A 9 -6.35 8.44 -5.81
N THR A 10 -6.77 9.45 -6.56
CA THR A 10 -7.71 10.41 -5.99
C THR A 10 -9.08 9.74 -5.84
N MET A 11 -9.55 9.53 -4.62
CA MET A 11 -10.77 8.82 -4.25
C MET A 11 -11.74 9.74 -3.55
N CYS A 12 -12.79 10.14 -4.24
CA CYS A 12 -13.67 11.17 -3.75
C CYS A 12 -15.00 10.59 -3.29
N THR A 13 -15.26 10.60 -1.99
CA THR A 13 -16.53 10.14 -1.40
C THR A 13 -17.33 11.35 -0.96
N CYS A 14 -18.61 11.40 -1.33
CA CYS A 14 -19.47 12.53 -0.99
C CYS A 14 -20.76 12.06 -0.32
N ALA A 15 -20.95 12.51 0.92
CA ALA A 15 -21.88 13.61 1.10
C ALA A 15 -21.06 14.92 1.20
N PHE A 16 -21.53 16.05 0.68
CA PHE A 16 -20.83 17.36 0.63
C PHE A 16 -19.70 17.62 -0.42
N GLY A 17 -19.53 16.83 -1.48
CA GLY A 17 -18.74 17.30 -2.64
C GLY A 17 -17.20 17.37 -2.43
N GLN A 18 -16.64 16.70 -1.42
CA GLN A 18 -15.21 16.77 -1.13
C GLN A 18 -14.44 15.52 -1.57
N CYS A 19 -13.27 15.74 -2.18
CA CYS A 19 -12.39 14.66 -2.65
C CYS A 19 -11.28 14.33 -1.68
N HIS A 20 -11.17 13.04 -1.39
CA HIS A 20 -10.04 12.48 -0.67
C HIS A 20 -9.02 11.95 -1.65
N ARG A 21 -7.77 11.93 -1.23
CA ARG A 21 -6.66 11.41 -2.01
C ARG A 21 -6.11 10.22 -1.27
N PHE A 22 -6.04 9.12 -1.99
CA PHE A 22 -5.41 7.89 -1.56
C PHE A 22 -4.14 7.71 -2.38
N MET A 23 -3.04 7.31 -1.75
CA MET A 23 -1.86 6.85 -2.46
C MET A 23 -1.40 5.51 -1.92
N PHE A 24 -0.78 4.72 -2.78
CA PHE A 24 -0.03 3.55 -2.37
C PHE A 24 1.43 3.71 -2.77
N TYR A 25 2.34 3.31 -1.88
CA TYR A 25 3.77 3.40 -2.14
C TYR A 25 4.53 2.26 -1.46
N ASN A 26 5.26 1.47 -2.26
CA ASN A 26 6.26 0.56 -1.72
C ASN A 26 7.44 1.40 -1.20
N ALA A 27 7.72 1.31 0.10
CA ALA A 27 8.77 2.09 0.73
C ALA A 27 10.18 1.58 0.38
N GLU A 28 10.32 0.44 -0.31
CA GLU A 28 11.59 -0.20 -0.69
C GLU A 28 12.50 -0.35 0.53
N ASN A 29 12.02 -1.13 1.51
CA ASN A 29 12.66 -1.39 2.80
C ASN A 29 12.92 -0.11 3.61
N LEU A 30 11.94 0.31 4.41
CA LEU A 30 12.11 1.33 5.44
C LEU A 30 12.43 0.64 6.78
N PHE A 31 13.72 0.46 7.04
CA PHE A 31 14.28 -0.03 8.30
C PHE A 31 14.88 1.12 9.10
N ASP A 32 14.88 1.01 10.41
CA ASP A 32 15.73 1.78 11.31
C ASP A 32 17.16 1.23 11.29
N THR A 33 18.01 1.67 12.22
CA THR A 33 19.45 1.37 12.21
C THR A 33 19.85 0.32 13.25
N ILE A 34 18.88 -0.28 13.93
CA ILE A 34 19.04 -1.16 15.08
C ILE A 34 18.67 -2.58 14.65
N ASN A 35 19.60 -3.51 14.80
CA ASN A 35 19.36 -4.91 14.47
C ASN A 35 18.26 -5.54 15.35
N ASP A 36 17.28 -6.20 14.74
CA ASP A 36 16.35 -7.09 15.43
C ASP A 36 16.79 -8.56 15.28
N PRO A 37 17.27 -9.21 16.36
CA PRO A 37 17.73 -10.60 16.29
C PRO A 37 16.63 -11.62 15.94
N CYS A 38 15.36 -11.22 15.90
CA CYS A 38 14.23 -12.07 15.52
C CYS A 38 13.91 -12.01 14.03
N THR A 39 14.50 -11.07 13.28
CA THR A 39 14.24 -10.85 11.86
C THR A 39 15.53 -10.88 11.03
N ASN A 40 15.39 -10.86 9.71
CA ASN A 40 16.52 -10.86 8.78
C ASN A 40 16.82 -9.43 8.30
N ASP A 41 17.14 -8.52 9.22
CA ASP A 41 17.38 -7.09 8.98
C ASP A 41 18.86 -6.68 9.09
N ASP A 42 19.79 -7.60 9.41
CA ASP A 42 21.21 -7.32 9.65
C ASP A 42 21.87 -6.45 8.54
N GLU A 43 21.44 -6.62 7.29
CA GLU A 43 21.97 -5.86 6.14
C GLU A 43 21.66 -4.35 6.24
N PHE A 44 20.60 -3.97 6.97
CA PHE A 44 20.11 -2.62 7.22
C PHE A 44 20.61 -2.04 8.54
N THR A 45 21.83 -2.38 8.93
CA THR A 45 22.52 -1.77 10.08
C THR A 45 23.72 -0.93 9.62
N PRO A 46 24.28 -0.04 10.46
CA PRO A 46 25.49 0.72 10.10
C PRO A 46 26.69 -0.15 9.74
N GLY A 47 26.79 -1.35 10.34
CA GLY A 47 27.83 -2.34 10.05
C GLY A 47 27.43 -3.42 9.04
N GLY A 48 26.18 -3.43 8.56
CA GLY A 48 25.66 -4.39 7.61
C GLY A 48 26.02 -4.06 6.16
N ASP A 49 25.68 -4.97 5.24
CA ASP A 49 26.05 -4.88 3.83
C ASP A 49 25.59 -3.58 3.14
N LYS A 50 24.45 -3.00 3.55
CA LYS A 50 23.94 -1.73 3.00
C LYS A 50 24.58 -0.50 3.63
N HIS A 51 25.39 -0.65 4.68
CA HIS A 51 25.96 0.45 5.46
C HIS A 51 24.87 1.46 5.83
N TRP A 52 23.78 0.96 6.44
CA TRP A 52 22.59 1.74 6.74
C TRP A 52 22.82 2.61 7.98
N THR A 53 23.41 3.78 7.75
CA THR A 53 23.71 4.76 8.81
C THR A 53 22.50 5.64 9.13
N GLU A 54 22.54 6.31 10.28
CA GLU A 54 21.54 7.31 10.66
C GLU A 54 21.32 8.37 9.57
N PHE A 55 22.40 8.79 8.89
CA PHE A 55 22.29 9.72 7.77
C PHE A 55 21.44 9.16 6.62
N ARG A 56 21.65 7.89 6.24
CA ARG A 56 20.87 7.23 5.17
C ARG A 56 19.42 7.05 5.59
N TYR A 57 19.19 6.68 6.85
CA TYR A 57 17.86 6.56 7.42
C TYR A 57 17.08 7.89 7.38
N GLN A 58 17.66 8.99 7.87
CA GLN A 58 17.03 10.31 7.81
C GLN A 58 16.82 10.80 6.36
N GLN A 59 17.77 10.51 5.47
CA GLN A 59 17.62 10.80 4.05
C GLN A 59 16.45 10.02 3.43
N LYS A 60 16.29 8.74 3.79
CA LYS A 60 15.18 7.89 3.34
C LYS A 60 13.84 8.46 3.81
N LEU A 61 13.70 8.83 5.08
CA LEU A 61 12.50 9.49 5.61
C LEU A 61 12.19 10.78 4.84
N THR A 62 13.19 11.64 4.65
CA THR A 62 13.06 12.90 3.89
C THR A 62 12.59 12.65 2.45
N ASN A 63 13.12 11.63 1.78
CA ASN A 63 12.74 11.30 0.42
C ASN A 63 11.30 10.79 0.32
N LEU A 64 10.87 9.92 1.25
CA LEU A 64 9.47 9.47 1.34
C LEU A 64 8.52 10.65 1.52
N ILE A 65 8.84 11.57 2.43
CA ILE A 65 8.02 12.77 2.67
C ILE A 65 7.94 13.65 1.43
N LYS A 66 9.04 13.85 0.71
CA LYS A 66 9.04 14.60 -0.56
C LYS A 66 8.09 13.96 -1.58
N VAL A 67 8.08 12.63 -1.68
CA VAL A 67 7.11 11.91 -2.52
C VAL A 67 5.68 12.22 -2.06
N PHE A 68 5.38 12.07 -0.76
CA PHE A 68 4.02 12.33 -0.23
C PHE A 68 3.56 13.75 -0.53
N MET A 69 4.43 14.74 -0.33
CA MET A 69 4.15 16.14 -0.62
C MET A 69 3.91 16.40 -2.10
N ALA A 70 4.76 15.84 -2.97
CA ALA A 70 4.64 16.03 -4.40
C ALA A 70 3.38 15.38 -4.99
N CYS A 71 2.90 14.29 -4.39
CA CYS A 71 1.70 13.58 -4.83
C CYS A 71 0.43 14.42 -4.72
N GLY A 72 0.33 15.27 -3.70
CA GLY A 72 -0.95 15.86 -3.33
C GLY A 72 -1.17 17.32 -3.77
N GLN A 73 -0.26 17.93 -4.54
CA GLN A 73 -0.37 19.33 -4.99
C GLN A 73 -0.33 20.34 -3.82
N ASP A 74 -1.45 20.55 -3.11
CA ASP A 74 -1.61 21.53 -2.01
C ASP A 74 -1.31 20.97 -0.61
N GLY A 75 -0.77 19.76 -0.53
CA GLY A 75 -0.47 19.04 0.72
C GLY A 75 -0.48 17.53 0.49
N PRO A 76 -0.01 16.68 1.41
CA PRO A 76 0.06 15.23 1.20
C PRO A 76 -1.35 14.58 1.11
N PRO A 77 -1.49 13.41 0.45
CA PRO A 77 -2.77 12.68 0.34
C PRO A 77 -3.32 12.20 1.69
N GLU A 78 -4.62 12.39 1.93
CA GLU A 78 -5.28 12.09 3.21
C GLU A 78 -5.09 10.66 3.70
N LEU A 79 -4.91 9.71 2.77
CA LEU A 79 -4.65 8.30 3.04
C LEU A 79 -3.41 7.84 2.25
N ILE A 80 -2.47 7.20 2.94
CA ILE A 80 -1.21 6.69 2.36
C ILE A 80 -1.05 5.23 2.79
N GLY A 81 -1.30 4.30 1.88
CA GLY A 81 -0.96 2.89 2.05
C GLY A 81 0.52 2.65 1.76
N LEU A 82 1.20 1.93 2.64
CA LEU A 82 2.62 1.61 2.51
C LEU A 82 2.86 0.10 2.63
N CYS A 83 3.92 -0.38 1.99
CA CYS A 83 4.50 -1.68 2.28
C CYS A 83 6.02 -1.57 2.43
N GLU A 84 6.64 -2.65 2.91
CA GLU A 84 8.07 -2.71 3.23
C GLU A 84 8.46 -1.78 4.39
N ILE A 85 7.62 -1.79 5.42
CA ILE A 85 7.82 -1.03 6.65
C ILE A 85 8.33 -1.98 7.71
N GLU A 86 9.47 -1.70 8.33
CA GLU A 86 10.03 -2.62 9.32
C GLU A 86 9.16 -2.73 10.58
N ASN A 87 8.82 -1.59 11.18
CA ASN A 87 8.16 -1.58 12.49
C ASN A 87 7.39 -0.27 12.73
N LYS A 88 6.73 -0.19 13.89
CA LYS A 88 6.00 1.02 14.29
C LYS A 88 6.93 2.23 14.54
N LYS A 89 8.17 2.02 14.95
CA LYS A 89 9.13 3.10 15.24
C LYS A 89 9.45 3.87 13.96
N VAL A 90 9.71 3.21 12.83
CA VAL A 90 10.02 3.92 11.58
C VAL A 90 8.85 4.78 11.09
N LEU A 91 7.60 4.34 11.31
CA LEU A 91 6.42 5.12 11.00
C LEU A 91 6.24 6.30 11.96
N HIS A 92 6.54 6.10 13.24
CA HIS A 92 6.56 7.18 14.23
C HIS A 92 7.56 8.28 13.84
N ASP A 93 8.76 7.88 13.45
CA ASP A 93 9.81 8.82 13.04
C ASP A 93 9.42 9.56 11.74
N LEU A 94 8.80 8.85 10.79
CA LEU A 94 8.23 9.44 9.57
C LEU A 94 7.12 10.46 9.86
N CYS A 95 6.16 10.13 10.74
CA CYS A 95 5.07 11.01 11.14
C CYS A 95 5.56 12.25 11.90
N ASN A 96 6.61 12.11 12.72
CA ASN A 96 7.14 13.19 13.55
C ASN A 96 8.29 13.97 12.92
N HIS A 97 8.75 13.57 11.73
CA HIS A 97 9.80 14.26 11.00
C HIS A 97 9.44 15.75 10.79
N ALA A 98 10.43 16.64 10.92
CA ALA A 98 10.22 18.10 10.90
C ALA A 98 9.47 18.64 9.66
N LEU A 99 9.60 17.95 8.52
CA LEU A 99 8.93 18.30 7.26
C LEU A 99 7.46 17.83 7.17
N PHE A 100 7.02 16.93 8.06
CA PHE A 100 5.75 16.22 7.94
C PHE A 100 4.85 16.34 9.19
N SER A 101 5.42 16.53 10.37
CA SER A 101 4.70 16.56 11.65
C SER A 101 3.57 17.58 11.73
N ARG A 102 3.67 18.72 11.01
CA ARG A 102 2.61 19.74 10.93
C ARG A 102 1.28 19.19 10.39
N PHE A 103 1.31 18.12 9.60
CA PHE A 103 0.11 17.50 9.04
C PHE A 103 -0.56 16.50 9.98
N LYS A 104 0.09 16.15 11.11
CA LYS A 104 -0.48 15.35 12.19
C LYS A 104 -1.05 14.00 11.74
N TYR A 105 -0.31 13.30 10.87
CA TYR A 105 -0.72 11.97 10.43
C TYR A 105 -0.66 10.97 11.58
N GLU A 106 -1.68 10.13 11.65
CA GLU A 106 -1.70 8.93 12.48
C GLU A 106 -1.46 7.69 11.62
N MET A 107 -1.22 6.55 12.28
CA MET A 107 -0.84 5.31 11.62
C MET A 107 -1.64 4.12 12.13
N VAL A 108 -1.91 3.17 11.24
CA VAL A 108 -2.33 1.80 11.56
C VAL A 108 -1.27 0.83 11.05
N HIS A 109 -0.74 0.02 11.96
CA HIS A 109 0.35 -0.93 11.70
C HIS A 109 0.23 -2.12 12.64
N TYR A 110 0.61 -3.30 12.15
CA TYR A 110 0.73 -4.52 12.92
C TYR A 110 1.92 -5.32 12.39
N ASP A 111 2.71 -5.89 13.30
CA ASP A 111 3.81 -6.77 12.93
C ASP A 111 3.25 -8.05 12.32
N SER A 112 3.85 -8.53 11.24
CA SER A 112 3.45 -9.76 10.56
C SER A 112 4.53 -10.84 10.60
N PRO A 113 4.21 -12.11 10.31
CA PRO A 113 5.17 -13.19 10.45
C PRO A 113 6.28 -13.23 9.37
N ASP A 114 6.42 -12.24 8.49
CA ASP A 114 7.46 -12.23 7.47
C ASP A 114 8.86 -12.25 8.09
N ARG A 115 9.72 -13.15 7.62
CA ARG A 115 11.05 -13.33 8.20
C ARG A 115 11.97 -12.11 8.06
N ARG A 116 11.68 -11.21 7.13
CA ARG A 116 12.45 -9.98 6.97
C ARG A 116 12.01 -8.89 7.95
N GLY A 117 10.95 -9.13 8.73
CA GLY A 117 10.39 -8.13 9.62
C GLY A 117 9.84 -6.93 8.86
N ILE A 118 9.14 -7.15 7.73
CA ILE A 118 8.55 -6.05 6.97
C ILE A 118 7.07 -6.23 6.75
N ASP A 119 6.34 -5.14 6.88
CA ASP A 119 4.90 -5.09 7.00
C ASP A 119 4.25 -4.10 6.04
N VAL A 120 2.94 -4.01 6.16
CA VAL A 120 2.08 -3.03 5.51
C VAL A 120 1.55 -2.03 6.54
N ALA A 121 1.35 -0.79 6.12
CA ALA A 121 0.86 0.27 6.97
C ALA A 121 -0.17 1.14 6.26
N LEU A 122 -0.97 1.84 7.05
CA LEU A 122 -1.77 2.97 6.60
C LEU A 122 -1.38 4.19 7.41
N LEU A 123 -0.92 5.26 6.76
CA LEU A 123 -0.91 6.59 7.34
C LEU A 123 -2.18 7.32 6.93
N TYR A 124 -2.78 8.08 7.85
CA TYR A 124 -3.99 8.84 7.58
C TYR A 124 -4.00 10.20 8.28
N SER A 125 -4.67 11.17 7.67
CA SER A 125 -4.99 12.46 8.28
C SER A 125 -6.23 12.34 9.18
N PRO A 126 -6.13 12.50 10.51
CA PRO A 126 -7.28 12.43 11.42
C PRO A 126 -8.33 13.51 11.16
N ALA A 127 -7.96 14.60 10.48
CA ALA A 127 -8.87 15.65 10.07
C ALA A 127 -9.86 15.19 8.98
N SER A 128 -9.51 14.15 8.22
CA SER A 128 -10.29 13.68 7.07
C SER A 128 -10.76 12.24 7.20
N PHE A 129 -10.09 11.42 8.02
CA PHE A 129 -10.41 10.02 8.19
C PHE A 129 -10.41 9.60 9.64
N ARG A 130 -11.48 8.93 10.07
CA ARG A 130 -11.59 8.36 11.41
C ARG A 130 -11.65 6.84 11.33
N VAL A 131 -10.65 6.17 11.88
CA VAL A 131 -10.63 4.70 12.00
C VAL A 131 -11.75 4.25 12.94
N LEU A 132 -12.55 3.29 12.50
CA LEU A 132 -13.56 2.61 13.30
C LEU A 132 -13.09 1.24 13.78
N GLN A 133 -12.40 0.54 12.89
CA GLN A 133 -11.89 -0.80 13.15
C GLN A 133 -10.66 -1.02 12.28
N SER A 134 -9.65 -1.71 12.82
CA SER A 134 -8.58 -2.26 12.02
C SER A 134 -8.18 -3.62 12.57
N ARG A 135 -7.58 -4.44 11.72
CA ARG A 135 -6.96 -5.71 12.13
C ARG A 135 -5.99 -6.19 11.05
N PRO A 136 -4.94 -6.93 11.44
CA PRO A 136 -4.22 -7.75 10.49
C PRO A 136 -5.11 -8.92 10.04
N VAL A 137 -4.97 -9.33 8.79
CA VAL A 137 -5.60 -10.54 8.24
C VAL A 137 -4.50 -11.51 7.87
N HIS A 138 -4.34 -12.52 8.71
CA HIS A 138 -3.29 -13.50 8.54
C HIS A 138 -3.54 -14.43 7.35
N VAL A 139 -2.50 -14.64 6.54
CA VAL A 139 -2.55 -15.56 5.40
C VAL A 139 -2.09 -16.94 5.87
N ALA A 140 -3.03 -17.75 6.34
CA ALA A 140 -2.74 -19.13 6.71
C ALA A 140 -2.32 -19.94 5.48
N GLY A 141 -1.06 -20.40 5.46
CA GLY A 141 -0.55 -21.30 4.42
C GLY A 141 -0.14 -22.66 4.96
N LYS A 142 0.64 -23.41 4.16
CA LYS A 142 1.31 -24.63 4.63
C LYS A 142 2.25 -24.29 5.79
N VAL A 143 2.54 -25.27 6.65
CA VAL A 143 3.54 -25.13 7.72
C VAL A 143 4.83 -24.53 7.17
N GLY A 144 5.30 -23.45 7.79
CA GLY A 144 6.50 -22.71 7.37
C GLY A 144 6.28 -21.64 6.28
N PHE A 145 5.06 -21.48 5.75
CA PHE A 145 4.70 -20.35 4.90
C PHE A 145 4.47 -19.11 5.76
N LEU A 146 5.57 -18.40 6.00
CA LEU A 146 5.58 -17.11 6.65
C LEU A 146 5.50 -16.02 5.59
N THR A 147 4.50 -15.15 5.69
CA THR A 147 4.28 -14.06 4.75
C THR A 147 3.62 -12.89 5.45
N ARG A 148 3.54 -11.76 4.74
CA ARG A 148 2.93 -10.54 5.22
C ARG A 148 1.42 -10.72 5.36
N ASP A 149 0.89 -10.11 6.40
CA ASP A 149 -0.54 -10.00 6.59
C ASP A 149 -1.14 -8.95 5.64
N ILE A 150 -2.45 -9.07 5.39
CA ILE A 150 -3.21 -7.99 4.75
C ILE A 150 -3.68 -7.05 5.86
N LEU A 151 -3.43 -5.75 5.73
CA LEU A 151 -3.98 -4.77 6.67
C LEU A 151 -5.40 -4.40 6.24
N TYR A 152 -6.38 -4.71 7.09
CA TYR A 152 -7.75 -4.25 6.92
C TYR A 152 -8.04 -3.05 7.84
N VAL A 153 -8.57 -1.98 7.27
CA VAL A 153 -9.03 -0.80 8.00
C VAL A 153 -10.43 -0.41 7.53
N LYS A 154 -11.36 -0.29 8.47
CA LYS A 154 -12.68 0.29 8.28
C LYS A 154 -12.68 1.67 8.93
N GLY A 155 -13.10 2.69 8.20
CA GLY A 155 -13.19 4.04 8.74
C GLY A 155 -14.16 4.93 7.99
N ILE A 156 -14.33 6.13 8.51
CA ILE A 156 -15.26 7.12 7.96
C ILE A 156 -14.47 8.25 7.32
N LEU A 157 -14.84 8.60 6.09
CA LEU A 157 -14.31 9.75 5.36
C LEU A 157 -15.20 10.97 5.59
N ASN A 158 -14.64 12.02 6.21
CA ASN A 158 -15.34 13.23 6.63
C ASN A 158 -16.57 12.97 7.54
N GLN A 159 -17.26 14.03 7.96
CA GLN A 159 -18.38 13.95 8.93
C GLN A 159 -19.64 13.23 8.42
N ASN A 160 -19.61 12.62 7.23
CA ASN A 160 -20.69 11.77 6.74
C ASN A 160 -20.57 10.37 7.31
N ARG A 161 -21.64 9.57 7.29
CA ARG A 161 -21.61 8.22 7.88
C ARG A 161 -21.13 7.15 6.91
N ASP A 162 -20.68 7.52 5.71
CA ASP A 162 -20.27 6.56 4.70
C ASP A 162 -18.92 5.95 5.05
N THR A 163 -18.91 4.62 5.09
CA THR A 163 -17.76 3.85 5.54
C THR A 163 -16.90 3.44 4.34
N ALA A 164 -15.59 3.69 4.44
CA ALA A 164 -14.60 3.14 3.54
C ALA A 164 -13.91 1.91 4.17
N HIS A 165 -13.68 0.91 3.34
CA HIS A 165 -12.94 -0.29 3.65
C HIS A 165 -11.62 -0.27 2.87
N LEU A 166 -10.50 -0.23 3.58
CA LEU A 166 -9.14 -0.21 3.03
C LEU A 166 -8.50 -1.57 3.26
N LEU A 167 -7.89 -2.13 2.22
CA LEU A 167 -7.15 -3.38 2.23
C LEU A 167 -5.76 -3.14 1.65
N ILE A 168 -4.74 -3.02 2.51
CA ILE A 168 -3.35 -2.81 2.11
C ILE A 168 -2.62 -4.14 2.05
N CYS A 169 -1.97 -4.42 0.92
CA CYS A 169 -1.42 -5.73 0.60
C CYS A 169 0.06 -5.65 0.22
N HIS A 170 0.81 -6.70 0.54
CA HIS A 170 2.13 -6.96 -0.05
C HIS A 170 2.30 -8.46 -0.30
N PHE A 171 2.08 -8.88 -1.54
CA PHE A 171 2.07 -10.30 -1.91
C PHE A 171 3.48 -10.88 -1.98
N PRO A 172 3.64 -12.21 -1.82
CA PRO A 172 4.91 -12.91 -2.00
C PRO A 172 5.56 -12.60 -3.35
N SER A 173 6.85 -12.28 -3.33
CA SER A 173 7.61 -11.98 -4.54
C SER A 173 7.69 -13.17 -5.51
N ARG A 174 8.13 -12.89 -6.74
CA ARG A 174 8.38 -13.92 -7.78
C ARG A 174 9.70 -14.69 -7.60
N TRP A 175 10.28 -14.66 -6.41
CA TRP A 175 11.55 -15.33 -6.13
C TRP A 175 11.44 -16.85 -6.35
N GLY A 176 12.44 -17.44 -7.02
CA GLY A 176 12.40 -18.83 -7.50
C GLY A 176 11.64 -19.03 -8.81
N GLY A 177 11.12 -17.97 -9.43
CA GLY A 177 10.39 -18.01 -10.71
C GLY A 177 8.87 -17.92 -10.54
N VAL A 178 8.18 -17.52 -11.60
CA VAL A 178 6.71 -17.31 -11.58
C VAL A 178 5.98 -18.60 -11.21
N ALA A 179 6.28 -19.71 -11.88
CA ALA A 179 5.56 -20.97 -11.69
C ALA A 179 5.67 -21.53 -10.26
N SER A 180 6.82 -21.38 -9.61
CA SER A 180 7.04 -21.89 -8.24
C SER A 180 6.45 -20.98 -7.17
N SER A 181 6.39 -19.67 -7.43
CA SER A 181 5.91 -18.66 -6.48
C SER A 181 4.42 -18.36 -6.59
N GLU A 182 3.81 -18.57 -7.76
CA GLU A 182 2.39 -18.26 -8.04
C GLU A 182 1.40 -18.85 -7.01
N PRO A 183 1.55 -20.11 -6.53
CA PRO A 183 0.62 -20.66 -5.55
C PRO A 183 0.53 -19.84 -4.25
N ARG A 184 1.63 -19.16 -3.86
CA ARG A 184 1.68 -18.31 -2.66
C ARG A 184 0.84 -17.04 -2.85
N ARG A 185 0.93 -16.41 -4.04
CA ARG A 185 0.13 -15.24 -4.38
C ARG A 185 -1.35 -15.58 -4.56
N LYS A 186 -1.66 -16.74 -5.14
CA LYS A 186 -3.04 -17.27 -5.19
C LYS A 186 -3.63 -17.53 -3.80
N ALA A 187 -2.82 -18.02 -2.85
CA ALA A 187 -3.27 -18.21 -1.47
C ALA A 187 -3.63 -16.88 -0.78
N VAL A 188 -2.79 -15.84 -0.93
CA VAL A 188 -3.07 -14.50 -0.40
C VAL A 188 -4.31 -13.90 -1.06
N SER A 189 -4.44 -14.02 -2.38
CA SER A 189 -5.62 -13.58 -3.13
C SER A 189 -6.90 -14.27 -2.63
N LYS A 190 -6.86 -15.56 -2.32
CA LYS A 190 -8.03 -16.26 -1.76
C LYS A 190 -8.45 -15.71 -0.39
N VAL A 191 -7.48 -15.38 0.47
CA VAL A 191 -7.75 -14.74 1.77
C VAL A 191 -8.35 -13.34 1.57
N LEU A 192 -7.78 -12.56 0.65
CA LEU A 192 -8.30 -11.24 0.29
C LEU A 192 -9.76 -11.31 -0.20
N GLN A 193 -10.08 -12.26 -1.08
CA GLN A 193 -11.44 -12.51 -1.56
C GLN A 193 -12.41 -12.87 -0.41
N ALA A 194 -12.00 -13.69 0.54
CA ALA A 194 -12.82 -14.00 1.72
C ALA A 194 -13.10 -12.76 2.60
N VAL A 195 -12.15 -11.81 2.68
CA VAL A 195 -12.40 -10.53 3.36
C VAL A 195 -13.40 -9.68 2.58
N ILE A 196 -13.28 -9.62 1.24
CA ILE A 196 -14.23 -8.92 0.37
C ILE A 196 -15.64 -9.51 0.54
N ASP A 197 -15.78 -10.84 0.53
CA ASP A 197 -17.05 -11.52 0.80
C ASP A 197 -17.65 -11.11 2.15
N SER A 198 -16.82 -11.04 3.19
CA SER A 198 -17.26 -10.62 4.53
C SER A 198 -17.74 -9.17 4.55
N ILE A 199 -17.12 -8.29 3.77
CA ILE A 199 -17.53 -6.88 3.67
C ILE A 199 -18.90 -6.80 2.99
N TYR A 200 -19.09 -7.43 1.84
CA TYR A 200 -20.37 -7.44 1.11
C TYR A 200 -21.52 -8.13 1.87
N LYS A 201 -21.21 -9.03 2.82
CA LYS A 201 -22.22 -9.58 3.74
C LYS A 201 -22.70 -8.57 4.79
N SER A 202 -21.84 -7.62 5.17
CA SER A 202 -22.11 -6.64 6.22
C SER A 202 -22.59 -5.28 5.71
N ASP A 203 -22.31 -4.98 4.44
CA ASP A 203 -22.63 -3.71 3.79
C ASP A 203 -23.12 -3.99 2.36
N LEU A 204 -24.27 -3.44 2.01
CA LEU A 204 -24.91 -3.65 0.71
C LEU A 204 -24.21 -2.91 -0.43
N VAL A 205 -23.57 -1.76 -0.13
CA VAL A 205 -22.95 -0.88 -1.14
C VAL A 205 -21.59 -0.40 -0.63
N PRO A 206 -20.65 -1.30 -0.33
CA PRO A 206 -19.41 -0.93 0.34
C PRO A 206 -18.48 -0.14 -0.58
N GLY A 207 -17.91 0.95 -0.05
CA GLY A 207 -16.75 1.59 -0.62
C GLY A 207 -15.48 0.82 -0.26
N ILE A 208 -14.91 0.06 -1.20
CA ILE A 208 -13.73 -0.77 -0.99
C ILE A 208 -12.56 -0.22 -1.79
N ILE A 209 -11.42 -0.02 -1.14
CA ILE A 209 -10.12 0.31 -1.74
C ILE A 209 -9.16 -0.82 -1.40
N ILE A 210 -8.58 -1.45 -2.41
CA ILE A 210 -7.52 -2.44 -2.25
C ILE A 210 -6.29 -1.89 -2.94
N ALA A 211 -5.17 -1.84 -2.24
CA ALA A 211 -3.92 -1.36 -2.80
C ALA A 211 -2.74 -2.16 -2.26
N GLY A 212 -1.70 -2.30 -3.08
CA GLY A 212 -0.56 -3.10 -2.67
C GLY A 212 0.45 -3.32 -3.77
N ASP A 213 1.64 -3.77 -3.37
CA ASP A 213 2.55 -4.50 -4.24
C ASP A 213 2.05 -5.94 -4.31
N PHE A 214 1.42 -6.27 -5.43
CA PHE A 214 0.86 -7.59 -5.65
C PHE A 214 1.86 -8.59 -6.23
N ASN A 215 3.05 -8.15 -6.66
CA ASN A 215 4.02 -8.98 -7.37
C ASN A 215 3.41 -9.79 -8.55
N ASP A 216 2.26 -9.35 -9.05
CA ASP A 216 1.46 -9.91 -10.13
C ASP A 216 0.80 -8.76 -10.87
N GLY A 217 0.72 -8.85 -12.21
CA GLY A 217 0.09 -7.84 -13.04
C GLY A 217 -1.44 -7.97 -13.10
N PRO A 218 -2.14 -7.00 -13.71
CA PRO A 218 -3.60 -7.00 -13.77
C PRO A 218 -4.23 -8.23 -14.45
N LYS A 219 -3.48 -8.92 -15.30
CA LYS A 219 -3.92 -10.13 -16.03
C LYS A 219 -3.59 -11.43 -15.31
N ASP A 220 -2.74 -11.40 -14.29
CA ASP A 220 -2.41 -12.59 -13.51
C ASP A 220 -3.62 -13.01 -12.66
N ALA A 221 -3.83 -14.32 -12.52
CA ALA A 221 -5.06 -14.87 -11.94
C ALA A 221 -5.33 -14.41 -10.50
N SER A 222 -4.28 -14.10 -9.73
CA SER A 222 -4.39 -13.62 -8.35
C SER A 222 -5.07 -12.24 -8.26
N ILE A 223 -5.02 -11.43 -9.33
CA ILE A 223 -5.61 -10.09 -9.40
C ILE A 223 -6.85 -10.09 -10.29
N PHE A 224 -6.76 -10.70 -11.47
CA PHE A 224 -7.86 -10.74 -12.43
C PHE A 224 -9.14 -11.31 -11.81
N ASN A 225 -9.02 -12.40 -11.03
CA ASN A 225 -10.18 -13.05 -10.40
C ASN A 225 -10.91 -12.13 -9.41
N ILE A 226 -10.21 -11.20 -8.76
CA ILE A 226 -10.85 -10.23 -7.85
C ILE A 226 -11.76 -9.30 -8.66
N THR A 227 -11.25 -8.72 -9.75
CA THR A 227 -12.07 -7.84 -10.60
C THR A 227 -13.16 -8.57 -11.39
N ALA A 228 -12.94 -9.85 -11.72
CA ALA A 228 -13.91 -10.65 -12.47
C ALA A 228 -15.06 -11.16 -11.59
N THR A 229 -14.79 -11.45 -10.32
CA THR A 229 -15.78 -12.01 -9.38
C THR A 229 -16.57 -10.93 -8.67
N TYR A 230 -15.93 -9.81 -8.33
CA TYR A 230 -16.54 -8.73 -7.55
C TYR A 230 -16.84 -7.52 -8.41
N ASN A 231 -17.76 -6.66 -7.97
CA ASN A 231 -18.08 -5.39 -8.63
C ASN A 231 -16.96 -4.34 -8.42
N MET A 232 -15.75 -4.69 -8.85
CA MET A 232 -14.53 -3.92 -8.66
C MET A 232 -13.86 -3.58 -9.99
N VAL A 233 -13.12 -2.48 -9.99
CA VAL A 233 -12.36 -1.98 -11.12
C VAL A 233 -10.90 -1.87 -10.70
N ASN A 234 -10.00 -2.47 -11.47
CA ASN A 234 -8.56 -2.23 -11.32
C ASN A 234 -8.19 -0.96 -12.08
N LEU A 235 -7.87 0.10 -11.35
CA LEU A 235 -7.56 1.41 -11.91
C LEU A 235 -6.17 1.48 -12.54
N SER A 236 -5.34 0.46 -12.31
CA SER A 236 -4.03 0.32 -12.92
C SER A 236 -4.07 -0.29 -14.33
N ASN A 237 -5.20 -0.87 -14.76
CA ASN A 237 -5.36 -1.41 -16.11
C ASN A 237 -5.08 -0.37 -17.20
N GLN A 238 -5.61 0.84 -17.04
CA GLN A 238 -5.41 1.93 -18.00
C GLN A 238 -3.94 2.35 -18.13
N TRP A 239 -3.13 2.18 -17.09
CA TRP A 239 -1.71 2.51 -17.12
C TRP A 239 -0.92 1.52 -17.96
N VAL A 240 -1.23 0.22 -17.85
CA VAL A 240 -0.66 -0.81 -18.72
C VAL A 240 -0.99 -0.53 -20.18
N THR A 241 -2.23 -0.15 -20.50
CA THR A 241 -2.63 0.23 -21.86
C THR A 241 -1.84 1.42 -22.40
N ASN A 242 -1.41 2.34 -21.52
CA ASN A 242 -0.64 3.53 -21.87
C ASN A 242 0.89 3.34 -21.70
N ASN A 243 1.37 2.10 -21.55
CA ASN A 243 2.80 1.76 -21.34
C ASN A 243 3.44 2.37 -20.08
N TYR A 244 2.66 2.62 -19.03
CA TYR A 244 3.16 2.93 -17.71
C TYR A 244 3.15 1.67 -16.83
N TYR A 245 4.18 1.53 -15.97
CA TYR A 245 4.45 0.35 -15.13
C TYR A 245 4.87 0.80 -13.73
N THR A 246 4.95 -0.08 -12.73
CA THR A 246 5.28 0.37 -11.36
C THR A 246 6.67 -0.04 -10.89
N HIS A 247 7.20 -1.12 -11.48
CA HIS A 247 8.40 -1.78 -11.03
C HIS A 247 9.33 -2.11 -12.20
N TYR A 248 10.63 -1.83 -12.03
CA TYR A 248 11.68 -2.18 -13.01
C TYR A 248 12.70 -3.15 -12.43
N TYR A 249 12.83 -4.30 -13.07
CA TYR A 249 13.77 -5.31 -12.64
C TYR A 249 14.40 -6.04 -13.84
N LYS A 250 15.73 -6.13 -13.83
CA LYS A 250 16.55 -6.86 -14.82
C LYS A 250 16.12 -6.64 -16.29
N GLY A 251 15.90 -5.38 -16.68
CA GLY A 251 15.56 -5.05 -18.06
C GLY A 251 14.08 -5.06 -18.38
N ALA A 252 13.21 -5.45 -17.45
CA ALA A 252 11.78 -5.61 -17.68
C ALA A 252 10.94 -4.73 -16.75
N TRP A 253 9.81 -4.25 -17.30
CA TRP A 253 8.80 -3.47 -16.62
C TRP A 253 7.64 -4.34 -16.16
N TYR A 254 7.13 -4.06 -14.98
CA TYR A 254 6.01 -4.78 -14.37
C TYR A 254 5.03 -3.82 -13.70
N MET A 255 3.74 -4.16 -13.75
CA MET A 255 2.67 -3.45 -13.04
C MET A 255 2.32 -4.23 -11.77
N PHE A 256 3.15 -4.14 -10.74
CA PHE A 256 2.95 -4.90 -9.51
C PHE A 256 2.18 -4.12 -8.45
N ASP A 257 2.47 -2.83 -8.33
CA ASP A 257 1.79 -1.90 -7.46
C ASP A 257 0.47 -1.50 -8.13
N GLN A 258 -0.66 -1.82 -7.50
CA GLN A 258 -1.96 -1.59 -8.12
C GLN A 258 -2.97 -1.06 -7.13
N VAL A 259 -4.02 -0.43 -7.65
CA VAL A 259 -5.19 -0.05 -6.84
C VAL A 259 -6.46 -0.54 -7.52
N LEU A 260 -7.24 -1.30 -6.76
CA LEU A 260 -8.54 -1.82 -7.14
C LEU A 260 -9.60 -1.16 -6.26
N VAL A 261 -10.73 -0.80 -6.85
CA VAL A 261 -11.80 -0.12 -6.13
C VAL A 261 -13.17 -0.72 -6.45
N SER A 262 -14.09 -0.73 -5.48
CA SER A 262 -15.48 -1.09 -5.79
C SER A 262 -16.15 0.01 -6.62
N ARG A 263 -17.12 -0.35 -7.46
CA ARG A 263 -17.84 0.66 -8.27
C ARG A 263 -18.52 1.78 -7.48
N PRO A 264 -19.09 1.57 -6.28
CA PRO A 264 -19.66 2.66 -5.49
C PRO A 264 -18.71 3.83 -5.24
N VAL A 265 -17.41 3.54 -5.11
CA VAL A 265 -16.37 4.56 -4.99
C VAL A 265 -16.28 5.43 -6.25
N LEU A 266 -16.45 4.84 -7.43
CA LEU A 266 -16.39 5.55 -8.72
C LEU A 266 -17.68 6.31 -9.05
N ALA A 267 -18.82 5.86 -8.51
CA ALA A 267 -20.15 6.36 -8.86
C ALA A 267 -20.54 7.67 -8.15
N ALA A 268 -19.67 8.21 -7.29
CA ALA A 268 -19.88 9.51 -6.66
C ALA A 268 -19.87 10.61 -7.73
N SER A 269 -21.06 11.06 -8.13
CA SER A 269 -21.40 11.76 -9.37
C SER A 269 -20.74 13.12 -9.62
N ASN A 270 -20.00 13.68 -8.65
CA ASN A 270 -19.30 14.95 -8.81
C ASN A 270 -17.79 14.78 -8.96
N CYS A 271 -17.32 13.55 -8.96
CA CYS A 271 -15.93 13.27 -8.66
C CYS A 271 -15.47 12.10 -9.50
N ASN A 272 -14.90 12.41 -10.66
CA ASN A 272 -14.23 11.40 -11.46
C ASN A 272 -12.89 11.09 -10.80
N PRO A 273 -12.74 9.95 -10.08
CA PRO A 273 -11.42 9.52 -9.64
C PRO A 273 -10.58 9.37 -10.90
N THR A 274 -9.68 10.31 -11.11
CA THR A 274 -8.71 10.26 -12.20
C THR A 274 -7.51 9.54 -11.60
N PRO A 275 -7.31 8.25 -11.91
CA PRO A 275 -6.13 7.56 -11.39
C PRO A 275 -4.94 8.24 -12.04
N ARG A 276 -4.06 8.79 -11.20
CA ARG A 276 -2.88 9.52 -11.66
C ARG A 276 -1.66 8.68 -11.36
N MET A 277 -0.72 8.69 -12.29
CA MET A 277 0.55 8.01 -12.14
C MET A 277 1.61 9.04 -12.42
N ASN A 278 2.32 9.47 -11.37
CA ASN A 278 3.39 10.45 -11.50
C ASN A 278 4.71 9.71 -11.34
N ILE A 279 5.55 9.73 -12.37
CA ILE A 279 6.90 9.20 -12.26
C ILE A 279 7.76 10.31 -11.65
N TYR A 280 8.17 10.13 -10.39
CA TYR A 280 9.11 11.04 -9.74
C TYR A 280 10.52 10.52 -9.92
N TRP A 281 11.31 11.26 -10.71
CA TRP A 281 12.75 11.10 -10.76
C TRP A 281 13.34 11.73 -9.50
N SER A 282 13.37 10.98 -8.41
CA SER A 282 14.21 11.34 -7.27
C SER A 282 15.60 10.74 -7.50
N PRO A 283 16.67 11.55 -7.63
CA PRO A 283 18.02 11.04 -7.87
C PRO A 283 18.66 10.39 -6.63
N PHE A 284 17.87 9.87 -5.68
CA PHE A 284 18.37 9.51 -4.35
C PHE A 284 17.95 8.10 -3.92
N TRP A 285 18.90 7.19 -4.14
CA TRP A 285 19.15 5.94 -3.42
C TRP A 285 20.65 5.88 -3.09
#